data_AF-A0A6N2Z9P4-F1
#
_entry.id   AF-A0A6N2Z9P4-F1
#
_cell.length_a   1.000
_cell.length_b   1.000
_cell.length_c   1.000
_cell.angle_alpha   90.00
_cell.angle_beta   90.00
_cell.angle_gamma   90.00
#
_symmetry.space_group_name_H-M   'P 1'
#
loop_
_entity.id
_entity.type
_entity.pdbx_description
1 polymer ?
#
loop_
_entity_poly.entity_id
_entity_poly.type
_entity_poly.pdbx_seq_one_letter_code
_entity_poly.pdbx_strand_id
1 'polypeptide(L)'
;MAITAALVKELRDMTGAGMMDAKKALVETDGNIEKAVDLLREKGLAAAAKKAGRIAAEGVVQSYIHAGGRIGVLVEVNCETDFVAKTDDFQSLARDIAMQIAAVNPTYLNREEVPAEVIEHEKQVLLEQAKVEAEEDVKAGRKPKPEAVLEKMVAGRIEKFYKENCLLEQVFIKDGDKTVTDIINENIAKIGENINVRRFVRYGLGEGIEKRQDDFVAEVMASVGK
;
A
#
# COMPACT_ATOMS: atom_id res chain seq x y z
N MET A 1 35.15 -15.59 7.45
CA MET A 1 34.57 -16.61 8.36
C MET A 1 33.92 -17.70 7.50
N ALA A 2 33.93 -18.98 7.88
CA ALA A 2 33.30 -20.01 7.03
C ALA A 2 31.76 -19.92 7.12
N ILE A 3 31.10 -19.60 6.02
CA ILE A 3 29.63 -19.53 5.96
C ILE A 3 29.05 -20.94 6.03
N THR A 4 28.36 -21.26 7.13
CA THR A 4 27.79 -22.60 7.37
C THR A 4 26.46 -22.78 6.62
N ALA A 5 26.13 -24.02 6.27
CA ALA A 5 24.84 -24.33 5.63
C ALA A 5 23.64 -23.96 6.51
N ALA A 6 23.79 -24.05 7.83
CA ALA A 6 22.77 -23.63 8.79
C ALA A 6 22.50 -22.12 8.71
N LEU A 7 23.56 -21.31 8.64
CA LEU A 7 23.45 -19.85 8.54
C LEU A 7 22.81 -19.42 7.21
N VAL A 8 23.16 -20.09 6.11
CA VAL A 8 22.51 -19.86 4.81
C VAL A 8 21.02 -20.21 4.86
N LYS A 9 20.68 -21.34 5.49
CA LYS A 9 19.29 -21.75 5.66
C LYS A 9 18.52 -20.74 6.50
N GLU A 10 19.08 -20.28 7.62
CA GLU A 10 18.47 -19.27 8.48
C GLU A 10 18.16 -17.98 7.71
N LEU A 11 19.15 -17.42 7.00
CA LEU A 11 18.90 -16.21 6.20
C LEU A 11 17.86 -16.43 5.10
N ARG A 12 17.88 -17.59 4.44
CA ARG A 12 16.87 -17.97 3.44
C ARG A 12 15.47 -18.05 4.05
N ASP A 13 15.33 -18.69 5.20
CA ASP A 13 14.04 -18.86 5.86
C ASP A 13 13.49 -17.50 6.33
N MET A 14 14.36 -16.57 6.74
CA MET A 14 13.98 -15.20 7.13
C MET A 14 13.58 -14.32 5.93
N THR A 15 14.27 -14.43 4.81
CA THR A 15 14.14 -13.48 3.68
C THR A 15 13.37 -14.04 2.49
N GLY A 16 13.19 -15.36 2.42
CA GLY A 16 12.66 -16.06 1.25
C GLY A 16 13.62 -16.11 0.06
N ALA A 17 14.83 -15.54 0.15
CA ALA A 17 15.77 -15.48 -0.97
C ALA A 17 16.22 -16.87 -1.46
N GLY A 18 16.65 -16.95 -2.73
CA GLY A 18 17.25 -18.16 -3.28
C GLY A 18 18.48 -18.61 -2.48
N MET A 19 18.69 -19.92 -2.33
CA MET A 19 19.77 -20.49 -1.52
C MET A 19 21.16 -19.91 -1.85
N MET A 20 21.43 -19.71 -3.14
CA MET A 20 22.70 -19.15 -3.60
C MET A 20 22.82 -17.65 -3.34
N ASP A 21 21.71 -16.90 -3.40
CA ASP A 21 21.71 -15.47 -3.13
C ASP A 21 21.88 -15.21 -1.64
N ALA A 22 21.22 -15.99 -0.78
CA ALA A 22 21.44 -15.99 0.66
C ALA A 22 22.91 -16.30 1.00
N LYS A 23 23.50 -17.33 0.37
CA LYS A 23 24.92 -17.66 0.57
C LYS A 23 25.85 -16.53 0.13
N LYS A 24 25.62 -15.94 -1.05
CA LYS A 24 26.44 -14.83 -1.55
C LYS A 24 26.33 -13.60 -0.66
N ALA A 25 25.12 -13.26 -0.20
CA ALA A 25 24.90 -12.16 0.71
C ALA A 25 25.70 -12.36 2.01
N LEU A 26 25.62 -13.55 2.61
CA LEU A 26 26.42 -13.87 3.80
C LEU A 26 27.92 -13.82 3.55
N VAL A 27 28.40 -14.22 2.37
CA VAL A 27 29.82 -14.11 2.03
C VAL A 27 30.23 -12.64 1.92
N GLU A 28 29.42 -11.80 1.29
CA GLU A 28 29.69 -10.36 1.12
C GLU A 28 29.60 -9.57 2.42
N THR A 29 28.85 -10.06 3.41
CA THR A 29 28.68 -9.41 4.72
C THR A 29 29.44 -10.09 5.85
N ASP A 30 30.42 -10.93 5.51
CA ASP A 30 31.26 -11.67 6.46
C ASP A 30 30.48 -12.52 7.48
N GLY A 31 29.28 -12.99 7.09
CA GLY A 31 28.38 -13.81 7.90
C GLY A 31 27.45 -13.01 8.82
N ASN A 32 27.44 -11.68 8.72
CA ASN A 32 26.50 -10.86 9.47
C ASN A 32 25.09 -10.94 8.85
N ILE A 33 24.14 -11.51 9.60
CA ILE A 33 22.76 -11.72 9.15
C ILE A 33 22.04 -10.40 8.87
N GLU A 34 22.07 -9.44 9.81
CA GLU A 34 21.36 -8.16 9.65
C GLU A 34 21.82 -7.42 8.38
N LYS A 35 23.14 -7.31 8.20
CA LYS A 35 23.71 -6.73 6.97
C LYS A 35 23.35 -7.54 5.72
N ALA A 36 23.29 -8.87 5.82
CA ALA A 36 22.91 -9.72 4.69
C ALA A 36 21.44 -9.53 4.30
N VAL A 37 20.55 -9.32 5.27
CA VAL A 37 19.15 -8.97 5.05
C VAL A 37 19.05 -7.64 4.31
N ASP A 38 19.75 -6.61 4.78
CA ASP A 38 19.79 -5.30 4.10
C ASP A 38 20.33 -5.40 2.67
N LEU A 39 21.42 -6.14 2.48
CA LEU A 39 22.01 -6.36 1.16
C LEU A 39 21.07 -7.11 0.21
N LEU A 40 20.35 -8.12 0.70
CA LEU A 40 19.34 -8.84 -0.09
C LEU A 40 18.17 -7.94 -0.47
N ARG A 41 17.73 -7.07 0.45
CA ARG A 41 16.68 -6.08 0.17
C ARG A 41 17.11 -5.09 -0.91
N GLU A 42 18.31 -4.52 -0.81
CA GLU A 42 18.88 -3.61 -1.82
C GLU A 42 19.00 -4.29 -3.20
N LYS A 43 19.53 -5.52 -3.22
CA LYS A 43 19.62 -6.32 -4.47
C LYS A 43 18.24 -6.66 -5.02
N GLY A 44 17.27 -6.92 -4.16
CA GLY A 44 15.88 -7.18 -4.51
C GLY A 44 15.24 -5.98 -5.21
N LEU A 45 15.39 -4.78 -4.66
CA LEU A 45 14.92 -3.53 -5.27
C LEU A 45 15.55 -3.31 -6.66
N ALA A 46 16.86 -3.52 -6.79
CA ALA A 46 17.54 -3.42 -8.07
C ALA A 46 17.05 -4.48 -9.08
N ALA A 47 16.76 -5.69 -8.60
CA ALA A 47 16.23 -6.77 -9.41
C ALA A 47 14.79 -6.51 -9.86
N ALA A 48 13.96 -5.86 -9.03
CA ALA A 48 12.62 -5.43 -9.38
C ALA A 48 12.63 -4.31 -10.42
N ALA A 49 13.46 -3.29 -10.22
CA ALA A 49 13.63 -2.19 -11.18
C ALA A 49 14.06 -2.70 -12.58
N LYS A 50 14.97 -3.68 -12.65
CA LYS A 50 15.39 -4.31 -13.92
C LYS A 50 14.29 -5.12 -14.60
N LYS A 51 13.30 -5.61 -13.85
CA LYS A 51 12.19 -6.42 -14.37
C LYS A 51 10.93 -5.61 -14.66
N ALA A 52 10.80 -4.39 -14.14
CA ALA A 52 9.61 -3.55 -14.30
C ALA A 52 9.18 -3.35 -15.76
N GLY A 53 10.14 -3.31 -16.70
CA GLY A 53 9.86 -3.18 -18.14
C GLY A 53 9.46 -4.48 -18.86
N ARG A 54 9.45 -5.62 -18.18
CA ARG A 54 9.03 -6.90 -18.76
C ARG A 54 7.52 -7.00 -18.79
N ILE A 55 7.00 -7.59 -19.87
CA ILE A 55 5.56 -7.79 -20.04
C ILE A 55 5.08 -8.84 -19.02
N ALA A 56 4.23 -8.42 -18.10
CA ALA A 56 3.52 -9.30 -17.17
C ALA A 56 2.04 -9.40 -17.64
N ALA A 57 1.74 -10.39 -18.46
CA ALA A 57 0.41 -10.58 -19.08
C ALA A 57 -0.36 -11.78 -18.51
N GLU A 58 0.30 -12.64 -17.73
CA GLU A 58 -0.32 -13.73 -16.98
C GLU A 58 -0.64 -13.27 -15.56
N GLY A 59 -1.24 -14.10 -14.72
CA GLY A 59 -1.52 -13.78 -13.32
C GLY A 59 -2.91 -14.20 -12.87
N VAL A 60 -3.49 -13.44 -11.94
CA VAL A 60 -4.82 -13.74 -11.39
C VAL A 60 -5.68 -12.51 -11.19
N VAL A 61 -6.99 -12.72 -11.34
CA VAL A 61 -8.01 -11.84 -10.75
C VAL A 61 -8.43 -12.45 -9.42
N GLN A 62 -7.96 -11.87 -8.32
CA GLN A 62 -8.25 -12.32 -6.98
C GLN A 62 -9.52 -11.63 -6.44
N SER A 63 -10.40 -12.41 -5.82
CA SER A 63 -11.54 -11.89 -5.08
C SER A 63 -11.32 -12.01 -3.58
N TYR A 64 -11.87 -11.05 -2.82
CA TYR A 64 -11.88 -11.10 -1.36
C TYR A 64 -13.19 -10.52 -0.82
N ILE A 65 -13.88 -11.32 0.00
CA ILE A 65 -15.14 -10.94 0.64
C ILE A 65 -14.89 -10.83 2.14
N HIS A 66 -15.21 -9.68 2.71
CA HIS A 66 -14.94 -9.36 4.11
C HIS A 66 -16.21 -9.04 4.89
N ALA A 67 -16.13 -9.20 6.22
CA ALA A 67 -17.18 -8.84 7.18
C ALA A 67 -18.57 -9.40 6.80
N GLY A 68 -18.64 -10.68 6.45
CA GLY A 68 -19.92 -11.34 6.13
C GLY A 68 -20.59 -10.83 4.84
N GLY A 69 -19.81 -10.36 3.86
CA GLY A 69 -20.34 -9.88 2.57
C GLY A 69 -20.61 -8.38 2.52
N ARG A 70 -20.19 -7.63 3.55
CA ARG A 70 -20.38 -6.17 3.59
C ARG A 70 -19.34 -5.41 2.76
N ILE A 71 -18.19 -6.03 2.50
CA ILE A 71 -17.13 -5.48 1.64
C ILE A 71 -16.74 -6.57 0.65
N GLY A 72 -16.67 -6.22 -0.63
CA GLY A 72 -16.18 -7.08 -1.70
C GLY A 72 -15.07 -6.41 -2.50
N VAL A 73 -14.01 -7.14 -2.79
CA VAL A 73 -12.86 -6.66 -3.58
C VAL A 73 -12.60 -7.60 -4.75
N LEU A 74 -12.28 -7.01 -5.91
CA LEU A 74 -11.65 -7.69 -7.03
C LEU A 74 -10.36 -6.95 -7.36
N VAL A 75 -9.25 -7.67 -7.49
CA VAL A 75 -7.94 -7.11 -7.87
C VAL A 75 -7.28 -8.00 -8.92
N GLU A 76 -6.74 -7.38 -9.96
CA GLU A 76 -5.93 -8.04 -10.98
C GLU A 76 -4.45 -7.85 -10.64
N VAL A 77 -3.75 -8.96 -10.42
CA VAL A 77 -2.30 -9.00 -10.15
C VAL A 77 -1.65 -9.83 -11.24
N ASN A 78 -0.73 -9.25 -12.00
CA ASN A 78 -0.06 -9.94 -13.10
C ASN A 78 1.35 -10.41 -12.75
N CYS A 79 1.79 -11.45 -13.44
CA CYS A 79 3.16 -11.96 -13.50
C CYS A 79 3.56 -12.30 -14.95
N GLU A 80 4.78 -12.78 -15.17
CA GLU A 80 5.29 -13.09 -16.51
C GLU A 80 4.74 -14.43 -17.02
N THR A 81 4.57 -15.44 -16.15
CA THR A 81 4.15 -16.79 -16.55
C THR A 81 2.94 -17.34 -15.78
N ASP A 82 2.19 -18.24 -16.43
CA ASP A 82 1.03 -18.91 -15.83
C ASP A 82 1.42 -19.93 -14.75
N PHE A 83 2.66 -20.44 -14.79
CA PHE A 83 3.21 -21.30 -13.76
C PHE A 83 3.36 -20.55 -12.44
N VAL A 84 3.96 -19.35 -12.46
CA VAL A 84 4.08 -18.50 -11.26
C VAL A 84 2.72 -18.08 -10.73
N ALA A 85 1.78 -17.75 -11.63
CA ALA A 85 0.40 -17.40 -11.26
C ALA A 85 -0.28 -18.46 -10.38
N LYS A 86 0.11 -19.74 -10.49
CA LYS A 86 -0.48 -20.87 -9.75
C LYS A 86 0.27 -21.23 -8.46
N THR A 87 1.37 -20.54 -8.14
CA THR A 87 2.16 -20.81 -6.93
C THR A 87 1.48 -20.25 -5.67
N ASP A 88 1.65 -20.94 -4.55
CA ASP A 88 1.08 -20.50 -3.26
C ASP A 88 1.58 -19.12 -2.83
N ASP A 89 2.85 -18.81 -3.11
CA ASP A 89 3.45 -17.51 -2.81
C ASP A 89 2.73 -16.37 -3.58
N PHE A 90 2.52 -16.54 -4.89
CA PHE A 90 1.84 -15.54 -5.72
C PHE A 90 0.36 -15.39 -5.34
N GLN A 91 -0.33 -16.52 -5.10
CA GLN A 91 -1.73 -16.52 -4.65
C GLN A 91 -1.89 -15.82 -3.30
N SER A 92 -0.95 -16.05 -2.38
CA SER A 92 -0.94 -15.41 -1.07
C SER A 92 -0.73 -13.91 -1.18
N LEU A 93 0.21 -13.46 -2.03
CA LEU A 93 0.42 -12.04 -2.32
C LEU A 93 -0.85 -11.38 -2.87
N ALA A 94 -1.48 -11.97 -3.89
CA ALA A 94 -2.68 -11.41 -4.50
C ALA A 94 -3.83 -11.30 -3.49
N ARG A 95 -4.01 -12.32 -2.64
CA ARG A 95 -5.00 -12.31 -1.55
C ARG A 95 -4.71 -11.23 -0.51
N ASP A 96 -3.44 -11.03 -0.18
CA ASP A 96 -3.03 -10.03 0.80
C ASP A 96 -3.23 -8.61 0.29
N ILE A 97 -2.96 -8.37 -0.99
CA ILE A 97 -3.28 -7.10 -1.67
C ILE A 97 -4.80 -6.88 -1.68
N ALA A 98 -5.60 -7.91 -1.96
CA ALA A 98 -7.06 -7.79 -1.92
C ALA A 98 -7.57 -7.43 -0.50
N MET A 99 -6.96 -8.01 0.53
CA MET A 99 -7.27 -7.72 1.93
C MET A 99 -6.82 -6.30 2.34
N GLN A 100 -5.66 -5.84 1.87
CA GLN A 100 -5.21 -4.45 2.02
C GLN A 100 -6.30 -3.51 1.49
N ILE A 101 -6.69 -3.68 0.22
CA ILE A 101 -7.72 -2.85 -0.43
C ILE A 101 -9.01 -2.85 0.39
N ALA A 102 -9.46 -4.03 0.86
CA ALA A 102 -10.68 -4.14 1.64
C ALA A 102 -10.63 -3.32 2.94
N ALA A 103 -9.48 -3.33 3.62
CA ALA A 103 -9.27 -2.70 4.92
C ALA A 103 -9.11 -1.18 4.84
N VAL A 104 -8.33 -0.68 3.88
CA VAL A 104 -7.93 0.75 3.85
C VAL A 104 -8.60 1.57 2.75
N ASN A 105 -9.37 0.94 1.86
CA ASN A 105 -10.18 1.61 0.83
C ASN A 105 -9.39 2.65 -0.01
N PRO A 106 -8.30 2.26 -0.69
CA PRO A 106 -7.59 3.16 -1.59
C PRO A 106 -8.49 3.59 -2.74
N THR A 107 -8.35 4.83 -3.18
CA THR A 107 -9.11 5.40 -4.31
C THR A 107 -8.39 5.17 -5.64
N TYR A 108 -7.05 5.22 -5.61
CA TYR A 108 -6.20 5.13 -6.79
C TYR A 108 -5.18 4.01 -6.63
N LEU A 109 -4.62 3.52 -7.74
CA LEU A 109 -3.53 2.56 -7.68
C LEU A 109 -2.21 3.23 -7.29
N ASN A 110 -1.87 4.32 -7.98
CA ASN A 110 -0.59 5.02 -7.90
C ASN A 110 -0.81 6.54 -8.05
N ARG A 111 0.27 7.33 -7.96
CA ARG A 111 0.21 8.79 -8.05
C ARG A 111 -0.20 9.27 -9.44
N GLU A 112 0.20 8.54 -10.47
CA GLU A 112 -0.04 8.87 -11.88
C GLU A 112 -1.51 8.74 -12.27
N GLU A 113 -2.26 7.89 -11.57
CA GLU A 113 -3.71 7.72 -11.76
C GLU A 113 -4.55 8.79 -11.06
N VAL A 114 -3.94 9.64 -10.21
CA VAL A 114 -4.67 10.73 -9.56
C VAL A 114 -4.91 11.86 -10.56
N PRO A 115 -6.16 12.26 -10.84
CA PRO A 115 -6.43 13.37 -11.74
C PRO A 115 -5.81 14.68 -11.25
N ALA A 116 -5.20 15.44 -12.16
CA ALA A 116 -4.57 16.72 -11.84
C ALA A 116 -5.55 17.71 -11.17
N GLU A 117 -6.83 17.67 -11.56
CA GLU A 117 -7.89 18.49 -10.98
C GLU A 117 -8.11 18.19 -9.49
N VAL A 118 -8.01 16.92 -9.08
CA VAL A 118 -8.14 16.50 -7.67
C VAL A 118 -6.98 17.04 -6.86
N ILE A 119 -5.74 16.92 -7.38
CA ILE A 119 -4.55 17.43 -6.70
C ILE A 119 -4.56 18.95 -6.59
N GLU A 120 -4.96 19.66 -7.65
CA GLU A 120 -5.03 21.12 -7.61
C GLU A 120 -6.12 21.59 -6.63
N HIS A 121 -7.28 20.95 -6.63
CA HIS A 121 -8.33 21.24 -5.66
C HIS A 121 -7.86 20.98 -4.22
N GLU A 122 -7.27 19.80 -3.96
CA GLU A 122 -6.75 19.44 -2.65
C GLU A 122 -5.65 20.43 -2.20
N LYS A 123 -4.75 20.81 -3.10
CA LYS A 123 -3.70 21.81 -2.83
C LYS A 123 -4.30 23.16 -2.41
N GLN A 124 -5.35 23.62 -3.07
CA GLN A 124 -6.02 24.88 -2.73
C GLN A 124 -6.66 24.80 -1.34
N VAL A 125 -7.38 23.71 -1.05
CA VAL A 125 -7.99 23.47 0.27
C VAL A 125 -6.92 23.44 1.36
N LEU A 126 -5.83 22.71 1.14
CA LEU A 126 -4.73 22.58 2.10
C LEU A 126 -3.98 23.91 2.31
N LEU A 127 -3.81 24.72 1.27
CA LEU A 127 -3.20 26.03 1.36
C LEU A 127 -4.05 26.98 2.21
N GLU A 128 -5.36 26.98 1.99
CA GLU A 128 -6.29 27.79 2.78
C GLU A 128 -6.29 27.37 4.25
N GLN A 129 -6.34 26.06 4.52
CA GLN A 129 -6.21 25.53 5.87
C GLN A 129 -4.89 25.94 6.54
N ALA A 130 -3.78 25.90 5.80
CA ALA A 130 -2.47 26.30 6.33
C ALA A 130 -2.40 27.79 6.65
N LYS A 131 -3.06 28.65 5.86
CA LYS A 131 -3.17 30.09 6.13
C LYS A 131 -4.00 30.36 7.38
N VAL A 132 -5.17 29.73 7.50
CA VAL A 132 -6.03 29.85 8.69
C VAL A 132 -5.27 29.45 9.95
N GLU A 133 -4.57 28.31 9.92
CA GLU A 133 -3.74 27.85 11.03
C GLU A 133 -2.60 28.84 11.36
N ALA A 134 -1.97 29.43 10.34
CA ALA A 134 -0.92 30.43 10.54
C ALA A 134 -1.46 31.72 11.18
N GLU A 135 -2.64 32.17 10.79
CA GLU A 135 -3.30 33.32 11.41
C GLU A 135 -3.67 33.06 12.88
N GLU A 136 -4.18 31.86 13.18
CA GLU A 136 -4.46 31.43 14.54
C GLU A 136 -3.21 31.37 15.41
N ASP A 137 -2.10 30.85 14.88
CA ASP A 137 -0.81 30.85 15.58
C ASP A 137 -0.34 32.27 15.93
N VAL A 138 -0.51 33.23 15.01
CA VAL A 138 -0.19 34.64 15.27
C VAL A 138 -1.11 35.22 16.35
N LYS A 139 -2.42 34.92 16.32
CA LYS A 139 -3.37 35.32 17.38
C LYS A 139 -3.00 34.71 18.74
N ALA A 140 -2.41 33.52 18.75
CA ALA A 140 -1.89 32.85 19.94
C ALA A 140 -0.50 33.37 20.39
N GLY A 141 0.02 34.44 19.78
CA GLY A 141 1.29 35.08 20.15
C GLY A 141 2.53 34.41 19.57
N ARG A 142 2.39 33.49 18.61
CA ARG A 142 3.52 32.87 17.89
C ARG A 142 3.96 33.76 16.72
N LYS A 143 5.18 33.53 16.25
CA LYS A 143 5.72 34.28 15.09
C LYS A 143 4.97 33.89 13.81
N PRO A 144 4.75 34.84 12.87
CA PRO A 144 4.16 34.53 11.57
C PRO A 144 4.93 33.44 10.85
N LYS A 145 4.22 32.44 10.32
CA LYS A 145 4.80 31.38 9.49
C LYS A 145 5.20 32.00 8.12
N PRO A 146 6.48 31.93 7.71
CA PRO A 146 6.89 32.39 6.38
C PRO A 146 6.20 31.58 5.26
N GLU A 147 6.00 32.17 4.09
CA GLU A 147 5.40 31.49 2.92
C GLU A 147 6.09 30.16 2.59
N ALA A 148 7.43 30.13 2.61
CA ALA A 148 8.19 28.91 2.36
C ALA A 148 7.90 27.77 3.36
N VAL A 149 7.44 28.09 4.58
CA VAL A 149 7.00 27.08 5.55
C VAL A 149 5.61 26.56 5.20
N LEU A 150 4.70 27.44 4.78
CA LEU A 150 3.36 27.07 4.34
C LEU A 150 3.41 26.16 3.11
N GLU A 151 4.24 26.49 2.12
CA GLU A 151 4.43 25.65 0.94
C GLU A 151 4.95 24.25 1.30
N LYS A 152 5.92 24.17 2.22
CA LYS A 152 6.43 22.87 2.72
C LYS A 152 5.37 22.10 3.49
N MET A 153 4.53 22.77 4.28
CA MET A 153 3.40 22.13 4.98
C MET A 153 2.41 21.55 3.99
N VAL A 154 2.02 22.30 2.97
CA VAL A 154 1.09 21.84 1.92
C VAL A 154 1.70 20.66 1.17
N ALA A 155 2.97 20.75 0.76
CA ALA A 155 3.65 19.64 0.10
C ALA A 155 3.66 18.35 0.96
N GLY A 156 3.93 18.47 2.26
CA GLY A 156 3.87 17.32 3.18
C GLY A 156 2.46 16.74 3.35
N ARG A 157 1.42 17.58 3.32
CA ARG A 157 0.02 17.13 3.36
C ARG A 157 -0.40 16.45 2.05
N ILE A 158 0.10 16.90 0.90
CA ILE A 158 -0.10 16.21 -0.39
C ILE A 158 0.61 14.85 -0.41
N GLU A 159 1.83 14.76 0.13
CA GLU A 159 2.50 13.46 0.28
C GLU A 159 1.69 12.51 1.17
N LYS A 160 1.08 13.03 2.25
CA LYS A 160 0.17 12.25 3.09
C LYS A 160 -1.07 11.81 2.30
N PHE A 161 -1.66 12.68 1.48
CA PHE A 161 -2.78 12.33 0.61
C PHE A 161 -2.44 11.13 -0.28
N TYR A 162 -1.27 11.11 -0.93
CA TYR A 162 -0.86 9.96 -1.74
C TYR A 162 -0.72 8.68 -0.91
N LYS A 163 -0.11 8.77 0.28
CA LYS A 163 0.03 7.61 1.18
C LYS A 163 -1.29 7.06 1.70
N GLU A 164 -2.33 7.88 1.77
CA GLU A 164 -3.66 7.46 2.22
C GLU A 164 -4.54 6.98 1.06
N ASN A 165 -4.39 7.55 -0.13
CA ASN A 165 -5.31 7.32 -1.25
C ASN A 165 -4.78 6.41 -2.36
N CYS A 166 -3.45 6.23 -2.48
CA CYS A 166 -2.83 5.40 -3.51
C CYS A 166 -2.38 4.06 -2.92
N LEU A 167 -2.93 2.96 -3.43
CA LEU A 167 -2.66 1.60 -2.95
C LEU A 167 -1.16 1.30 -2.81
N LEU A 168 -0.37 1.63 -3.84
CA LEU A 168 1.06 1.30 -3.87
C LEU A 168 1.91 2.07 -2.85
N GLU A 169 1.43 3.21 -2.37
CA GLU A 169 2.11 4.09 -1.39
C GLU A 169 1.69 3.79 0.06
N GLN A 170 0.62 3.03 0.24
CA GLN A 170 0.09 2.71 1.56
C GLN A 170 1.01 1.79 2.33
N VAL A 171 1.05 2.01 3.65
CA VAL A 171 1.63 1.06 4.60
C VAL A 171 0.82 -0.24 4.56
N PHE A 172 1.52 -1.36 4.53
CA PHE A 172 0.92 -2.67 4.43
C PHE A 172 0.31 -3.11 5.76
N ILE A 173 -0.95 -3.53 5.74
CA ILE A 173 -1.72 -3.80 6.97
C ILE A 173 -1.17 -4.95 7.82
N LYS A 174 -0.38 -5.85 7.22
CA LYS A 174 0.25 -6.98 7.92
C LYS A 174 1.68 -6.67 8.36
N ASP A 175 2.29 -5.60 7.84
CA ASP A 175 3.65 -5.17 8.16
C ASP A 175 3.72 -3.64 8.13
N GLY A 176 3.62 -3.03 9.31
CA GLY A 176 3.54 -1.58 9.47
C GLY A 176 4.81 -0.81 9.09
N ASP A 177 5.92 -1.53 8.83
CA ASP A 177 7.20 -0.93 8.47
C ASP A 177 7.40 -0.84 6.95
N LYS A 178 6.51 -1.47 6.17
CA LYS A 178 6.66 -1.61 4.71
C LYS A 178 5.47 -1.07 3.95
N THR A 179 5.71 -0.55 2.76
CA THR A 179 4.64 -0.19 1.83
C THR A 179 4.18 -1.38 1.00
N VAL A 180 3.02 -1.28 0.35
CA VAL A 180 2.57 -2.29 -0.63
C VAL A 180 3.59 -2.47 -1.75
N THR A 181 4.24 -1.38 -2.21
CA THR A 181 5.32 -1.45 -3.20
C THR A 181 6.51 -2.28 -2.70
N ASP A 182 6.91 -2.12 -1.44
CA ASP A 182 8.02 -2.88 -0.87
C ASP A 182 7.69 -4.38 -0.84
N ILE A 183 6.47 -4.74 -0.43
CA ILE A 183 6.01 -6.13 -0.41
C ILE A 183 6.00 -6.74 -1.82
N ILE A 184 5.56 -5.98 -2.83
CA ILE A 184 5.61 -6.43 -4.24
C ILE A 184 7.07 -6.65 -4.67
N ASN A 185 7.96 -5.70 -4.38
CA ASN A 185 9.38 -5.79 -4.75
C ASN A 185 10.10 -6.97 -4.08
N GLU A 186 9.80 -7.24 -2.82
CA GLU A 186 10.31 -8.42 -2.10
C GLU A 186 9.85 -9.72 -2.77
N ASN A 187 8.58 -9.78 -3.19
CA ASN A 187 8.06 -10.93 -3.92
C ASN A 187 8.67 -11.05 -5.32
N ILE A 188 8.94 -9.95 -6.03
CA ILE A 188 9.67 -9.97 -7.30
C ILE A 188 11.10 -10.53 -7.11
N ALA A 189 11.76 -10.16 -6.03
CA ALA A 189 13.08 -10.67 -5.70
C ALA A 189 13.07 -12.17 -5.39
N LYS A 190 12.06 -12.62 -4.63
CA LYS A 190 11.86 -14.03 -4.25
C LYS A 190 11.45 -14.92 -5.42
N ILE A 191 10.46 -14.50 -6.20
CA ILE A 191 9.84 -15.27 -7.29
C ILE A 191 10.69 -15.17 -8.56
N GLY A 192 11.32 -14.03 -8.81
CA GLY A 192 12.18 -13.82 -9.98
C GLY A 192 11.46 -13.37 -11.24
N GLU A 193 10.18 -13.01 -11.16
CA GLU A 193 9.39 -12.43 -12.26
C GLU A 193 8.94 -11.01 -11.93
N ASN A 194 8.65 -10.21 -12.95
CA ASN A 194 7.93 -8.96 -12.79
C ASN A 194 6.53 -9.23 -12.22
N ILE A 195 6.12 -8.45 -11.23
CA ILE A 195 4.79 -8.52 -10.63
C ILE A 195 4.21 -7.11 -10.61
N ASN A 196 2.98 -6.95 -11.06
CA ASN A 196 2.29 -5.67 -11.00
C ASN A 196 0.84 -5.86 -10.54
N VAL A 197 0.29 -4.81 -9.93
CA VAL A 197 -1.16 -4.71 -9.72
C VAL A 197 -1.69 -3.87 -10.87
N ARG A 198 -2.64 -4.39 -11.65
CA ARG A 198 -3.12 -3.72 -12.86
C ARG A 198 -4.30 -2.80 -12.60
N ARG A 199 -5.23 -3.25 -11.76
CA ARG A 199 -6.46 -2.55 -11.39
C ARG A 199 -7.13 -3.26 -10.23
N PHE A 200 -7.98 -2.54 -9.53
CA PHE A 200 -8.85 -3.11 -8.52
C PHE A 200 -10.18 -2.38 -8.47
N VAL A 201 -11.15 -3.00 -7.80
CA VAL A 201 -12.39 -2.36 -7.39
C VAL A 201 -12.76 -2.87 -6.00
N ARG A 202 -13.32 -1.98 -5.19
CA ARG A 202 -13.87 -2.29 -3.88
C ARG A 202 -15.32 -1.83 -3.84
N TYR A 203 -16.17 -2.65 -3.25
CA TYR A 203 -17.57 -2.37 -3.00
C TYR A 203 -17.84 -2.38 -1.50
N GLY A 204 -18.51 -1.35 -0.99
CA GLY A 204 -19.13 -1.34 0.33
C GLY A 204 -20.65 -1.50 0.26
N LEU A 205 -21.22 -2.36 1.10
CA LEU A 205 -22.67 -2.53 1.20
C LEU A 205 -23.33 -1.23 1.70
N GLY A 206 -24.19 -0.65 0.85
CA GLY A 206 -24.92 0.58 1.13
C GLY A 206 -24.11 1.86 0.92
N GLU A 207 -22.92 1.76 0.33
CA GLU A 207 -22.13 2.92 -0.08
C GLU A 207 -22.90 3.76 -1.11
N GLY A 208 -22.92 5.07 -0.91
CA GLY A 208 -23.67 6.02 -1.76
C GLY A 208 -25.19 6.05 -1.55
N ILE A 209 -25.74 5.30 -0.58
CA ILE A 209 -27.17 5.34 -0.24
C ILE A 209 -27.40 6.18 1.02
N GLU A 210 -28.19 7.25 0.91
CA GLU A 210 -28.73 7.95 2.07
C GLU A 210 -29.67 7.02 2.83
N LYS A 211 -29.28 6.62 4.03
CA LYS A 211 -30.16 5.83 4.89
C LYS A 211 -31.28 6.73 5.40
N ARG A 212 -32.51 6.30 5.21
CA ARG A 212 -33.68 6.91 5.83
C ARG A 212 -33.47 6.93 7.35
N GLN A 213 -33.38 8.12 7.93
CA GLN A 213 -33.48 8.29 9.37
C GLN A 213 -34.97 8.27 9.72
N ASP A 214 -35.51 7.08 9.96
CA ASP A 214 -36.83 6.96 10.53
C ASP A 214 -36.72 7.27 12.03
N ASP A 215 -37.29 8.40 12.45
CA ASP A 215 -37.43 8.74 13.86
C ASP A 215 -38.50 7.84 14.47
N PHE A 216 -38.03 6.70 14.97
CA PHE A 216 -38.87 5.69 15.61
C PHE A 216 -39.72 6.28 16.74
N VAL A 217 -39.26 7.34 17.41
CA VAL A 217 -40.04 8.02 18.46
C VAL A 217 -41.19 8.79 17.84
N ALA A 218 -40.96 9.52 16.75
CA ALA A 218 -42.02 10.21 16.02
C ALA A 218 -43.05 9.23 15.43
N GLU A 219 -42.61 8.07 14.92
CA GLU A 219 -43.48 7.03 14.38
C GLU A 219 -44.34 6.35 15.47
N VAL A 220 -43.76 6.09 16.64
CA VAL A 220 -44.49 5.58 17.81
C VAL A 220 -45.46 6.62 18.36
N MET A 221 -45.07 7.90 18.45
CA MET A 221 -45.98 8.97 18.88
C MET A 221 -47.17 9.16 17.91
N ALA A 222 -46.94 9.02 16.60
CA ALA A 222 -47.99 9.13 15.59
C ALA A 222 -48.97 7.93 15.61
N SER A 223 -48.57 6.77 16.13
CA SER A 223 -49.41 5.57 16.20
C SER A 223 -50.18 5.43 17.52
N VAL A 224 -49.71 6.04 18.61
CA VAL A 224 -50.39 6.04 19.92
C VAL A 224 -51.40 7.20 20.07
N GLY A 225 -51.35 8.20 19.19
CA GLY A 225 -52.27 9.35 19.17
C GLY A 225 -53.57 9.17 18.38
N LYS A 226 -53.95 7.93 18.02
CA LYS A 226 -55.24 7.60 17.37
C LYS A 226 -56.18 6.86 18.32
#